data_AF-A0A535D5F0-F1
#
_entry.id   AF-A0A535D5F0-F1
#
_cell.length_a   1.000
_cell.length_b   1.000
_cell.length_c   1.000
_cell.angle_alpha   90.00
_cell.angle_beta   90.00
_cell.angle_gamma   90.00
#
_symmetry.space_group_name_H-M   'P 1'
#
loop_
_entity.id
_entity.type
_entity.pdbx_description
1 polymer ?
#
loop_
_entity_poly.entity_id
_entity_poly.type
_entity_poly.pdbx_seq_one_letter_code
_entity_poly.pdbx_strand_id
1 'polypeptide(L)'
;MTAEEVKQSITAWCSSDDDLEITGERVEPSADFALSLRAGRGSGSPVDLDVLQGQGADRITVRRSVTVQGDAAAAATDVIDTRPGGVSASVDRGAATTTVTAQTYVYVDGLSKNSFMHAVAEIARTSRLLTALTGAGTAAAEPAATAAPAATPSYASATPVEQPAAASAAAASPQMPAPSFTPTPAPQPQPAPASQWVPTHSVPPQGLRSWAAPDPNGPVVANLAPGLPIQVTEVRGAWARIVCSNGWTGWIDGRIIGVAA
;
A
#
# COMPACT_ATOMS: atom_id res chain seq x y z
N MET A 1 9.81 19.44 2.13
CA MET A 1 10.16 19.93 0.79
C MET A 1 8.96 20.65 0.22
N THR A 2 9.17 21.81 -0.39
CA THR A 2 8.16 22.47 -1.23
C THR A 2 7.91 21.63 -2.48
N ALA A 3 6.77 21.83 -3.13
CA ALA A 3 6.43 21.11 -4.35
C ALA A 3 7.40 21.42 -5.52
N GLU A 4 7.93 22.65 -5.59
CA GLU A 4 9.01 23.02 -6.51
C GLU A 4 10.29 22.21 -6.27
N GLU A 5 10.71 22.04 -5.00
CA GLU A 5 11.88 21.20 -4.66
C GLU A 5 11.65 19.73 -5.00
N VAL A 6 10.44 19.22 -4.78
CA VAL A 6 10.05 17.86 -5.15
C VAL A 6 10.13 17.68 -6.68
N LYS A 7 9.56 18.62 -7.44
CA LYS A 7 9.59 18.63 -8.90
C LYS A 7 11.02 18.69 -9.45
N GLN A 8 11.88 19.53 -8.87
CA GLN A 8 13.29 19.64 -9.26
C GLN A 8 14.05 18.33 -8.98
N SER A 9 13.80 17.71 -7.83
CA SER A 9 14.41 16.43 -7.45
C SER A 9 14.02 15.31 -8.43
N ILE A 10 12.73 15.18 -8.74
CA ILE A 10 12.21 14.21 -9.72
C ILE A 10 12.83 14.46 -11.10
N THR A 11 12.87 15.72 -11.53
CA THR A 11 13.47 16.10 -12.83
C THR A 11 14.92 15.65 -12.91
N ALA A 12 15.73 15.94 -11.88
CA ALA A 12 17.13 15.54 -11.83
C ALA A 12 17.32 14.01 -11.83
N TRP A 13 16.45 13.28 -11.15
CA TRP A 13 16.50 11.82 -11.11
C TRP A 13 16.16 11.19 -12.47
N CYS A 14 15.13 11.71 -13.16
CA CYS A 14 14.76 11.28 -14.50
C CYS A 14 15.88 11.58 -15.51
N SER A 15 16.52 12.76 -15.45
CA SER A 15 17.64 13.08 -16.35
C SER A 15 18.89 12.21 -16.12
N SER A 16 19.02 11.60 -14.94
CA SER A 16 20.13 10.70 -14.62
C SER A 16 19.83 9.23 -14.91
N ASP A 17 18.65 8.91 -15.42
CA ASP A 17 18.20 7.54 -15.70
C ASP A 17 17.95 7.36 -17.20
N ASP A 18 18.50 6.30 -17.79
CA ASP A 18 18.37 6.07 -19.24
C ASP A 18 16.98 5.52 -19.60
N ASP A 19 16.35 4.79 -18.68
CA ASP A 19 15.07 4.12 -18.90
C ASP A 19 13.86 5.05 -18.75
N LEU A 20 14.04 6.22 -18.10
CA LEU A 20 13.01 7.25 -17.95
C LEU A 20 13.25 8.47 -18.84
N GLU A 21 12.16 9.04 -19.33
CA GLU A 21 12.13 10.30 -20.08
C GLU A 21 10.97 11.16 -19.60
N ILE A 22 11.20 12.46 -19.42
CA ILE A 22 10.12 13.43 -19.22
C ILE A 22 9.60 13.82 -20.61
N THR A 23 8.35 13.46 -20.90
CA THR A 23 7.72 13.73 -22.20
C THR A 23 7.01 15.08 -22.24
N GLY A 24 6.69 15.64 -21.07
CA GLY A 24 6.13 16.98 -20.96
C GLY A 24 5.66 17.33 -19.55
N GLU A 25 5.12 18.53 -19.42
CA GLU A 25 4.45 19.00 -18.21
C GLU A 25 2.96 19.22 -18.53
N ARG A 26 2.10 18.77 -17.63
CA ARG A 26 0.65 18.92 -17.72
C ARG A 26 0.19 19.95 -16.71
N VAL A 27 -0.77 20.78 -17.12
CA VAL A 27 -1.48 21.67 -16.21
C VAL A 27 -2.72 20.93 -15.71
N GLU A 28 -2.74 20.56 -14.43
CA GLU A 28 -3.95 20.10 -13.75
C GLU A 28 -4.37 21.14 -12.69
N PRO A 29 -5.62 21.62 -12.69
CA PRO A 29 -6.04 22.74 -11.83
C PRO A 29 -5.98 22.41 -10.33
N SER A 30 -5.95 21.13 -9.97
CA SER A 30 -5.86 20.65 -8.59
C SER A 30 -4.46 20.16 -8.20
N ALA A 31 -3.47 20.30 -9.09
CA ALA A 31 -2.09 19.89 -8.85
C ALA A 31 -1.19 21.11 -8.72
N ASP A 32 -0.19 20.99 -7.85
CA ASP A 32 0.92 21.95 -7.78
C ASP A 32 1.85 21.77 -8.98
N PHE A 33 2.10 20.51 -9.36
CA PHE A 33 2.70 20.16 -10.64
C PHE A 33 2.17 18.81 -11.14
N ALA A 34 2.24 18.59 -12.45
CA ALA A 34 2.04 17.29 -13.07
C ALA A 34 3.04 17.10 -14.22
N LEU A 35 3.85 16.04 -14.17
CA LEU A 35 4.82 15.67 -15.19
C LEU A 35 4.34 14.41 -15.91
N SER A 36 4.43 14.41 -17.24
CA SER A 36 4.25 13.19 -18.03
C SER A 36 5.62 12.56 -18.27
N LEU A 37 5.72 11.27 -17.96
CA LEU A 37 6.93 10.48 -18.05
C LEU A 37 6.72 9.29 -18.97
N ARG A 38 7.80 8.83 -19.59
CA ARG A 38 7.86 7.57 -20.31
C ARG A 38 8.93 6.69 -19.68
N ALA A 39 8.53 5.51 -19.20
CA ALA A 39 9.42 4.51 -18.63
C ALA A 39 9.57 3.29 -19.56
N GLY A 40 10.66 2.54 -19.41
CA GLY A 40 10.91 1.35 -20.22
C GLY A 40 11.45 1.69 -21.61
N ARG A 41 12.22 2.77 -21.80
CA ARG A 41 12.76 3.15 -23.13
C ARG A 41 13.64 2.05 -23.75
N GLY A 42 14.32 1.25 -22.92
CA GLY A 42 15.11 0.10 -23.39
C GLY A 42 14.30 -1.18 -23.58
N SER A 43 13.05 -1.21 -23.09
CA SER A 43 12.12 -2.31 -23.27
C SER A 43 11.30 -2.02 -24.53
N GLY A 44 11.11 -2.99 -25.44
CA GLY A 44 10.30 -2.80 -26.66
C GLY A 44 8.81 -2.46 -26.44
N SER A 45 8.42 -2.08 -25.23
CA SER A 45 7.08 -1.69 -24.80
C SER A 45 7.18 -0.57 -23.74
N PRO A 46 7.46 0.68 -24.17
CA PRO A 46 7.51 1.82 -23.27
C PRO A 46 6.11 2.12 -22.69
N VAL A 47 6.09 2.60 -21.44
CA VAL A 47 4.86 2.94 -20.72
C VAL A 47 4.87 4.43 -20.43
N ASP A 48 3.84 5.14 -20.92
CA ASP A 48 3.56 6.52 -20.56
C ASP A 48 2.82 6.58 -19.22
N LEU A 49 3.20 7.47 -18.31
CA LEU A 49 2.64 7.62 -16.96
C LEU A 49 2.70 9.08 -16.51
N ASP A 50 1.82 9.47 -15.60
CA ASP A 50 1.81 10.82 -15.03
C ASP A 50 2.30 10.78 -13.56
N VAL A 51 3.10 11.77 -13.18
CA VAL A 51 3.51 12.03 -11.79
C VAL A 51 2.99 13.39 -11.39
N LEU A 52 2.18 13.46 -10.35
CA LEU A 52 1.56 14.70 -9.89
C LEU A 52 1.62 14.85 -8.38
N GLN A 53 1.73 16.08 -7.92
CA GLN A 53 1.50 16.44 -6.53
C GLN A 53 0.25 17.31 -6.46
N GLY A 54 -0.76 16.89 -5.69
CA GLY A 54 -1.95 17.70 -5.45
C GLY A 54 -1.59 19.01 -4.74
N GLN A 55 -2.40 20.06 -4.90
CA GLN A 55 -2.17 21.31 -4.18
C GLN A 55 -2.13 21.09 -2.66
N GLY A 56 -1.02 21.48 -2.03
CA GLY A 56 -0.79 21.30 -0.60
C GLY A 56 -0.66 19.85 -0.15
N ALA A 57 -0.58 18.88 -1.06
CA ALA A 57 -0.46 17.48 -0.71
C ALA A 57 0.95 17.17 -0.19
N ASP A 58 1.04 16.38 0.89
CA ASP A 58 2.27 15.83 1.45
C ASP A 58 2.74 14.54 0.73
N ARG A 59 2.21 14.27 -0.47
CA ARG A 59 2.53 13.07 -1.26
C ARG A 59 2.53 13.35 -2.75
N ILE A 60 3.38 12.65 -3.48
CA ILE A 60 3.30 12.53 -4.94
C ILE A 60 2.46 11.31 -5.32
N THR A 61 1.77 11.39 -6.45
CA THR A 61 0.98 10.29 -7.03
C THR A 61 1.57 9.94 -8.39
N VAL A 62 1.91 8.67 -8.58
CA VAL A 62 2.28 8.11 -9.88
C VAL A 62 1.06 7.37 -10.41
N ARG A 63 0.52 7.77 -11.56
CA ARG A 63 -0.72 7.22 -12.13
C ARG A 63 -0.55 6.82 -13.59
N ARG A 64 -1.35 5.82 -13.99
CA ARG A 64 -1.50 5.38 -15.38
C ARG A 64 -2.93 4.93 -15.64
N SER A 65 -3.58 5.54 -16.63
CA SER A 65 -4.86 5.10 -17.16
C SER A 65 -4.69 4.21 -18.41
N VAL A 66 -5.36 3.06 -18.41
CA VAL A 66 -5.42 2.11 -19.53
C VAL A 66 -6.89 1.90 -19.90
N THR A 67 -7.21 1.98 -21.18
CA THR A 67 -8.55 1.67 -21.67
C THR A 67 -8.64 0.18 -21.97
N VAL A 68 -9.60 -0.50 -21.34
CA VAL A 68 -9.91 -1.92 -21.55
C VAL A 68 -11.28 -2.07 -22.21
N GLN A 69 -11.42 -3.09 -23.07
CA GLN A 69 -12.66 -3.41 -23.76
C GLN A 69 -13.35 -4.60 -23.09
N GLY A 70 -14.69 -4.56 -23.03
CA GLY A 70 -15.51 -5.68 -22.54
C GLY A 70 -15.28 -6.04 -21.07
N ASP A 71 -15.39 -7.34 -20.77
CA ASP A 71 -15.33 -7.89 -19.40
C ASP A 71 -13.90 -7.92 -18.79
N ALA A 72 -12.89 -7.47 -19.55
CA ALA A 72 -11.50 -7.38 -19.08
C ALA A 72 -11.33 -6.48 -17.84
N ALA A 73 -12.35 -5.70 -17.47
CA ALA A 73 -12.39 -4.93 -16.23
C ALA A 73 -12.30 -5.79 -14.95
N ALA A 74 -12.92 -6.99 -14.95
CA ALA A 74 -12.86 -7.90 -13.81
C ALA A 74 -11.45 -8.48 -13.65
N ALA A 75 -10.85 -8.93 -14.76
CA ALA A 75 -9.45 -9.40 -14.79
C ALA A 75 -8.46 -8.28 -14.45
N ALA A 76 -8.72 -7.05 -14.89
CA ALA A 76 -7.93 -5.89 -14.51
C ALA A 76 -8.01 -5.60 -13.00
N THR A 77 -9.18 -5.81 -12.39
CA THR A 77 -9.36 -5.65 -10.93
C THR A 77 -8.59 -6.72 -10.16
N ASP A 78 -8.65 -7.98 -10.60
CA ASP A 78 -7.89 -9.10 -10.03
C ASP A 78 -6.37 -8.88 -10.11
N VAL A 79 -5.88 -8.41 -11.26
CA VAL A 79 -4.47 -8.03 -11.44
C VAL A 79 -4.04 -6.96 -10.45
N ILE A 80 -4.92 -6.03 -10.06
CA ILE A 80 -4.61 -4.97 -9.10
C ILE A 80 -4.65 -5.50 -7.66
N ASP A 81 -5.67 -6.28 -7.31
CA ASP A 81 -5.85 -6.85 -5.96
C ASP A 81 -4.68 -7.74 -5.54
N THR A 82 -4.10 -8.44 -6.51
CA THR A 82 -2.95 -9.35 -6.27
C THR A 82 -1.60 -8.61 -6.18
N ARG A 83 -1.54 -7.28 -6.37
CA ARG A 83 -0.26 -6.54 -6.37
C ARG A 83 0.20 -6.19 -4.96
N PRO A 84 1.41 -6.59 -4.55
CA PRO A 84 2.02 -6.07 -3.34
C PRO A 84 2.37 -4.58 -3.50
N GLY A 85 2.29 -3.78 -2.42
CA GLY A 85 2.90 -2.44 -2.40
C GLY A 85 1.98 -1.24 -2.65
N GLY A 86 0.67 -1.35 -2.41
CA GLY A 86 -0.22 -0.18 -2.31
C GLY A 86 -0.66 0.46 -3.64
N VAL A 87 -0.49 -0.24 -4.76
CA VAL A 87 -1.10 0.15 -6.03
C VAL A 87 -2.61 0.04 -5.88
N SER A 88 -3.30 1.17 -6.03
CA SER A 88 -4.76 1.23 -6.04
C SER A 88 -5.23 1.43 -7.48
N ALA A 89 -6.42 0.94 -7.83
CA ALA A 89 -7.03 1.26 -9.11
C ALA A 89 -8.44 1.81 -8.95
N SER A 90 -8.81 2.72 -9.84
CA SER A 90 -10.19 3.16 -10.04
C SER A 90 -10.65 2.72 -11.43
N VAL A 91 -11.84 2.14 -11.52
CA VAL A 91 -12.44 1.69 -12.77
C VAL A 91 -13.61 2.61 -13.12
N ASP A 92 -13.47 3.36 -14.21
CA ASP A 92 -14.53 4.17 -14.79
C ASP A 92 -15.15 3.42 -15.96
N ARG A 93 -16.41 2.97 -15.82
CA ARG A 93 -17.13 2.24 -16.86
C ARG A 93 -17.90 3.22 -17.74
N GLY A 94 -17.38 3.48 -18.94
CA GLY A 94 -18.10 4.18 -20.00
C GLY A 94 -19.03 3.23 -20.77
N ALA A 95 -19.91 3.80 -21.60
CA ALA A 95 -20.91 3.04 -22.37
C ALA A 95 -20.29 2.06 -23.41
N ALA A 96 -19.07 2.32 -23.89
CA ALA A 96 -18.37 1.50 -24.89
C ALA A 96 -16.94 1.09 -24.47
N THR A 97 -16.36 1.75 -23.47
CA THR A 97 -14.97 1.55 -23.04
C THR A 97 -14.90 1.66 -21.52
N THR A 98 -14.14 0.77 -20.89
CA THR A 98 -13.84 0.88 -19.47
C THR A 98 -12.43 1.45 -19.31
N THR A 99 -12.26 2.51 -18.52
CA THR A 99 -10.95 3.08 -18.21
C THR A 99 -10.52 2.61 -16.83
N VAL A 100 -9.37 1.95 -16.75
CA VAL A 100 -8.76 1.52 -15.50
C VAL A 100 -7.58 2.45 -15.21
N THR A 101 -7.67 3.20 -14.12
CA THR A 101 -6.57 4.07 -13.65
C THR A 101 -5.89 3.42 -12.47
N ALA A 102 -4.68 2.91 -12.68
CA ALA A 102 -3.82 2.42 -11.63
C ALA A 102 -2.95 3.57 -11.09
N GLN A 103 -2.80 3.65 -9.78
CA GLN A 103 -2.01 4.69 -9.13
C GLN A 103 -1.37 4.20 -7.83
N THR A 104 -0.24 4.81 -7.49
CA THR A 104 0.42 4.64 -6.19
C THR A 104 0.89 6.01 -5.70
N TYR A 105 1.21 6.11 -4.42
CA TYR A 105 1.68 7.34 -3.82
C TYR A 105 2.95 7.14 -3.01
N VAL A 106 3.75 8.20 -2.94
CA VAL A 106 4.94 8.28 -2.09
C VAL A 106 4.85 9.56 -1.27
N TYR A 107 4.92 9.43 0.05
CA TYR A 107 4.94 10.58 0.95
C TYR A 107 6.22 11.39 0.78
N VAL A 108 6.11 12.71 0.82
CA VAL A 108 7.22 13.65 0.65
C VAL A 108 8.31 13.46 1.72
N ASP A 109 7.92 13.08 2.93
CA ASP A 109 8.86 12.77 4.03
C ASP A 109 9.75 11.53 3.73
N GLY A 110 9.20 10.54 3.01
CA GLY A 110 9.92 9.33 2.59
C GLY A 110 10.39 9.37 1.13
N LEU A 111 10.31 10.53 0.48
CA LEU A 111 10.62 10.64 -0.94
C LEU A 111 12.13 10.62 -1.15
N SER A 112 12.58 9.61 -1.89
CA SER A 112 13.96 9.45 -2.34
C SER A 112 13.96 8.98 -3.79
N LYS A 113 15.11 9.08 -4.47
CA LYS A 113 15.26 8.49 -5.82
C LYS A 113 14.81 7.02 -5.82
N ASN A 114 15.20 6.24 -4.82
CA ASN A 114 14.84 4.82 -4.74
C ASN A 114 13.33 4.60 -4.57
N SER A 115 12.70 5.31 -3.63
CA SER A 115 11.25 5.23 -3.39
C SER A 115 10.45 5.63 -4.64
N PHE A 116 10.90 6.69 -5.33
CA PHE A 116 10.29 7.16 -6.57
C PHE A 116 10.46 6.15 -7.72
N MET A 117 11.67 5.67 -7.98
CA MET A 117 11.93 4.69 -9.05
C MET A 117 11.17 3.38 -8.80
N HIS A 118 11.07 2.95 -7.55
CA HIS A 118 10.26 1.79 -7.19
C HIS A 118 8.78 2.00 -7.50
N ALA A 119 8.22 3.17 -7.14
CA ALA A 119 6.84 3.51 -7.46
C ALA A 119 6.57 3.54 -8.98
N VAL A 120 7.48 4.14 -9.76
CA VAL A 120 7.38 4.16 -11.23
C VAL A 120 7.47 2.77 -11.83
N ALA A 121 8.44 1.95 -11.40
CA ALA A 121 8.59 0.58 -11.87
C ALA A 121 7.36 -0.28 -11.56
N GLU A 122 6.78 -0.11 -10.37
CA GLU A 122 5.57 -0.84 -9.97
C GLU A 122 4.35 -0.46 -10.81
N ILE A 123 4.16 0.82 -11.14
CA ILE A 123 3.09 1.28 -12.04
C ILE A 123 3.34 0.82 -13.48
N ALA A 124 4.58 0.89 -13.98
CA ALA A 124 4.93 0.43 -15.32
C ALA A 124 4.68 -1.08 -15.49
N ARG A 125 5.09 -1.91 -14.50
CA ARG A 125 4.81 -3.35 -14.49
C ARG A 125 3.31 -3.65 -14.49
N THR A 126 2.55 -2.94 -13.65
CA THR A 126 1.09 -3.08 -13.59
C THR A 126 0.43 -2.68 -14.90
N SER A 127 0.85 -1.58 -15.52
CA SER A 127 0.33 -1.14 -16.81
C SER A 127 0.58 -2.16 -17.91
N ARG A 128 1.74 -2.84 -17.93
CA ARG A 128 2.01 -3.88 -18.95
C ARG A 128 1.08 -5.08 -18.79
N LEU A 129 0.79 -5.49 -17.55
CA LEU A 129 -0.20 -6.54 -17.28
C LEU A 129 -1.60 -6.12 -17.72
N LEU A 130 -2.02 -4.90 -17.38
CA LEU A 130 -3.31 -4.35 -17.82
C LEU A 130 -3.41 -4.28 -19.35
N THR A 131 -2.34 -3.87 -20.05
CA THR A 131 -2.31 -3.86 -21.52
C THR A 131 -2.33 -5.28 -22.09
N ALA A 132 -1.64 -6.25 -21.48
CA ALA A 132 -1.67 -7.64 -21.94
C ALA A 132 -3.09 -8.25 -21.91
N LEU A 133 -3.91 -7.86 -20.93
CA LEU A 133 -5.33 -8.26 -20.88
C LEU A 133 -6.14 -7.73 -22.07
N THR A 134 -5.77 -6.58 -22.63
CA THR A 134 -6.44 -6.01 -23.82
C THR A 134 -6.01 -6.66 -25.14
N GLY A 135 -4.79 -7.22 -25.18
CA GLY A 135 -4.26 -7.90 -26.37
C GLY A 135 -4.73 -9.34 -26.55
N ALA A 136 -5.26 -9.98 -25.50
CA ALA A 136 -5.76 -11.36 -25.55
C ALA A 136 -7.03 -11.55 -26.40
N GLY A 137 -7.67 -10.46 -26.85
CA GLY A 137 -8.89 -10.46 -27.66
C GLY A 137 -8.70 -10.59 -29.17
N THR A 138 -7.47 -10.62 -29.69
CA THR A 138 -7.22 -10.68 -31.14
C THR A 138 -6.17 -11.73 -31.51
N ALA A 139 -6.39 -12.98 -31.12
CA ALA A 139 -5.59 -14.12 -31.57
C ALA A 139 -6.48 -15.19 -32.22
N ALA A 140 -6.93 -14.90 -33.45
CA ALA A 140 -7.33 -15.92 -34.41
C ALA A 140 -6.40 -15.82 -35.63
N ALA A 141 -5.24 -16.46 -35.52
CA ALA A 141 -4.49 -17.08 -36.62
C ALA A 141 -3.18 -17.64 -36.03
N GLU A 142 -3.25 -18.88 -35.55
CA GLU A 142 -2.06 -19.75 -35.59
C GLU A 142 -1.63 -19.93 -37.06
N PRO A 143 -0.33 -20.13 -37.31
CA PRO A 143 0.10 -21.51 -37.46
C PRO A 143 1.21 -21.93 -36.49
N ALA A 144 0.98 -23.12 -35.93
CA ALA A 144 1.93 -24.16 -35.52
C ALA A 144 3.29 -24.13 -36.26
N ALA A 145 4.42 -24.61 -35.74
CA ALA A 145 4.83 -25.16 -34.46
C ALA A 145 6.36 -25.39 -34.59
N THR A 146 7.11 -25.39 -33.49
CA THR A 146 8.18 -26.38 -33.22
C THR A 146 8.48 -26.37 -31.72
N ALA A 147 8.09 -27.46 -31.06
CA ALA A 147 8.47 -27.88 -29.71
C ALA A 147 9.99 -28.15 -29.65
N ALA A 148 10.74 -28.19 -28.54
CA ALA A 148 10.55 -28.41 -27.11
C ALA A 148 11.92 -28.04 -26.43
N PRO A 149 12.23 -28.37 -25.15
CA PRO A 149 11.37 -28.77 -24.03
C PRO A 149 11.58 -27.93 -22.75
N ALA A 150 10.68 -28.22 -21.80
CA ALA A 150 10.57 -27.69 -20.45
C ALA A 150 11.84 -27.78 -19.60
N ALA A 151 12.15 -26.68 -18.91
CA ALA A 151 12.94 -26.70 -17.68
C ALA A 151 11.97 -26.77 -16.50
N THR A 152 11.89 -27.94 -15.87
CA THR A 152 11.29 -28.14 -14.54
C THR A 152 12.09 -27.37 -13.48
N PRO A 153 11.49 -26.50 -12.65
CA PRO A 153 12.10 -26.19 -11.37
C PRO A 153 11.88 -27.39 -10.43
N SER A 154 12.95 -28.13 -10.19
CA SER A 154 13.01 -29.18 -9.17
C SER A 154 12.75 -28.57 -7.78
N TYR A 155 11.64 -28.96 -7.17
CA TYR A 155 11.50 -28.93 -5.72
C TYR A 155 12.41 -29.99 -5.12
N ALA A 156 13.55 -29.58 -4.58
CA ALA A 156 14.32 -30.39 -3.65
C ALA A 156 13.86 -30.05 -2.23
N SER A 157 13.07 -30.95 -1.65
CA SER A 157 12.81 -30.98 -0.21
C SER A 157 14.13 -31.16 0.53
N ALA A 158 14.41 -30.27 1.49
CA ALA A 158 15.35 -30.54 2.57
C ALA A 158 14.58 -30.55 3.88
N THR A 159 14.51 -31.73 4.47
CA THR A 159 13.97 -32.05 5.80
C THR A 159 14.75 -31.36 6.94
N PRO A 160 14.16 -31.29 8.15
CA PRO A 160 14.64 -30.50 9.28
C PRO A 160 15.86 -31.15 9.95
N VAL A 161 16.85 -30.34 10.33
CA VAL A 161 17.92 -30.77 11.24
C VAL A 161 17.66 -30.23 12.64
N GLU A 162 17.22 -31.17 13.47
CA GLU A 162 17.44 -31.34 14.90
C GLU A 162 18.46 -30.36 15.54
N GLN A 163 17.98 -29.60 16.52
CA GLN A 163 18.79 -28.86 17.47
C GLN A 163 19.19 -29.80 18.62
N PRO A 164 20.49 -30.12 18.82
CA PRO A 164 20.91 -30.87 19.99
C PRO A 164 20.81 -30.01 21.24
N ALA A 165 20.11 -30.53 22.24
CA ALA A 165 20.17 -30.09 23.61
C ALA A 165 21.60 -30.26 24.17
N ALA A 166 22.09 -29.24 24.88
CA ALA A 166 23.08 -29.43 25.93
C ALA A 166 22.59 -28.66 27.16
N ALA A 167 22.26 -29.44 28.19
CA ALA A 167 21.75 -28.98 29.46
C ALA A 167 22.86 -28.39 30.35
N SER A 168 22.47 -27.36 31.10
CA SER A 168 22.71 -27.15 32.53
C SER A 168 24.14 -27.12 33.09
N ALA A 169 24.49 -26.00 33.72
CA ALA A 169 25.24 -26.01 34.97
C ALA A 169 24.65 -24.96 35.93
N ALA A 170 24.00 -25.45 36.98
CA ALA A 170 23.58 -24.68 38.14
C ALA A 170 24.78 -24.30 39.02
N ALA A 171 24.75 -23.11 39.61
CA ALA A 171 25.51 -22.84 40.84
C ALA A 171 24.85 -21.71 41.66
N ALA A 172 24.29 -22.13 42.80
CA ALA A 172 24.29 -21.51 44.13
C ALA A 172 23.83 -20.05 44.32
N SER A 173 22.70 -19.91 45.01
CA SER A 173 22.35 -18.76 45.84
C SER A 173 23.22 -18.70 47.11
N PRO A 174 23.54 -17.49 47.58
CA PRO A 174 23.48 -17.18 49.01
C PRO A 174 22.56 -15.99 49.31
N GLN A 175 21.81 -16.09 50.42
CA GLN A 175 20.85 -15.10 50.91
C GLN A 175 21.53 -13.97 51.73
N MET A 176 21.11 -12.72 51.45
CA MET A 176 20.90 -11.52 52.31
C MET A 176 22.04 -10.97 53.21
N PRO A 177 22.18 -9.63 53.33
CA PRO A 177 21.23 -8.77 54.07
C PRO A 177 20.67 -7.57 53.27
N ALA A 178 19.48 -7.15 53.67
CA ALA A 178 18.75 -6.00 53.14
C ALA A 178 19.41 -4.65 53.48
N PRO A 179 19.54 -3.72 52.52
CA PRO A 179 19.55 -2.29 52.81
C PRO A 179 18.13 -1.73 52.73
N SER A 180 17.77 -0.96 53.76
CA SER A 180 16.53 -0.22 53.90
C SER A 180 16.35 0.73 52.72
N PHE A 181 15.41 0.45 51.82
CA PHE A 181 14.93 1.45 50.88
C PHE A 181 13.85 2.27 51.59
N THR A 182 14.12 3.56 51.70
CA THR A 182 13.13 4.60 52.00
C THR A 182 11.89 4.41 51.13
N PRO A 183 10.68 4.74 51.62
CA PRO A 183 9.47 4.65 50.81
C PRO A 183 9.61 5.61 49.62
N THR A 184 9.90 5.03 48.46
CA THR A 184 9.82 5.72 47.16
C THR A 184 8.34 6.02 46.92
N PRO A 185 8.00 7.22 46.40
CA PRO A 185 6.61 7.61 46.16
C PRO A 185 5.86 6.52 45.38
N ALA A 186 4.60 6.33 45.74
CA ALA A 186 3.68 5.36 45.15
C ALA A 186 3.87 5.30 43.63
N PRO A 187 3.82 4.11 43.00
CA PRO A 187 3.85 3.99 41.55
C PRO A 187 2.71 4.84 41.01
N GLN A 188 3.04 6.03 40.51
CA GLN A 188 2.23 6.67 39.48
C GLN A 188 2.05 5.60 38.40
N PRO A 189 0.85 5.43 37.82
CA PRO A 189 0.66 4.49 36.73
C PRO A 189 1.70 4.80 35.66
N GLN A 190 2.76 4.00 35.67
CA GLN A 190 3.79 3.96 34.66
C GLN A 190 2.99 3.69 33.38
N PRO A 191 3.06 4.55 32.35
CA PRO A 191 2.38 4.25 31.10
C PRO A 191 2.81 2.84 30.73
N ALA A 192 1.85 1.91 30.78
CA ALA A 192 2.08 0.53 30.44
C ALA A 192 2.82 0.51 29.10
N PRO A 193 3.81 -0.39 28.90
CA PRO A 193 4.49 -0.50 27.62
C PRO A 193 3.43 -0.44 26.53
N ALA A 194 3.57 0.55 25.63
CA ALA A 194 2.56 0.91 24.64
C ALA A 194 1.92 -0.38 24.14
N SER A 195 0.62 -0.55 24.42
CA SER A 195 -0.11 -1.75 24.03
C SER A 195 0.24 -2.01 22.58
N GLN A 196 1.03 -3.06 22.35
CA GLN A 196 1.48 -3.44 21.04
C GLN A 196 0.24 -3.51 20.16
N TRP A 197 0.28 -2.79 19.04
CA TRP A 197 -0.86 -2.75 18.13
C TRP A 197 -1.08 -4.17 17.61
N VAL A 198 -2.25 -4.74 17.92
CA VAL A 198 -2.65 -6.08 17.47
C VAL A 198 -3.95 -5.91 16.69
N PRO A 199 -3.95 -6.17 15.38
CA PRO A 199 -5.15 -6.04 14.57
C PRO A 199 -6.18 -7.07 15.01
N THR A 200 -7.37 -6.59 15.36
CA THR A 200 -8.48 -7.45 15.81
C THR A 200 -9.49 -7.70 14.70
N HIS A 201 -9.66 -6.73 13.80
CA HIS A 201 -10.67 -6.72 12.76
C HIS A 201 -10.10 -6.07 11.50
N SER A 202 -10.77 -6.28 10.37
CA SER A 202 -10.48 -5.58 9.13
C SER A 202 -11.70 -4.81 8.67
N VAL A 203 -11.47 -3.66 8.06
CA VAL A 203 -12.53 -2.84 7.47
C VAL A 203 -13.18 -3.62 6.32
N PRO A 204 -14.52 -3.67 6.22
CA PRO A 204 -15.22 -4.39 5.16
C PRO A 204 -14.98 -3.76 3.77
N PRO A 205 -15.27 -4.50 2.69
CA PRO A 205 -14.96 -4.09 1.31
C PRO A 205 -15.64 -2.78 0.87
N GLN A 206 -16.75 -2.38 1.50
CA GLN A 206 -17.36 -1.07 1.27
C GLN A 206 -16.62 0.12 1.92
N GLY A 207 -15.56 -0.13 2.69
CA GLY A 207 -14.90 0.87 3.52
C GLY A 207 -15.71 1.23 4.77
N LEU A 208 -15.12 2.03 5.66
CA LEU A 208 -15.79 2.51 6.87
C LEU A 208 -15.59 3.99 7.07
N ARG A 209 -16.67 4.72 7.27
CA ARG A 209 -16.59 6.09 7.77
C ARG A 209 -16.17 6.07 9.23
N SER A 210 -15.43 7.09 9.62
CA SER A 210 -14.99 7.27 10.99
C SER A 210 -15.19 8.70 11.45
N TRP A 211 -15.49 8.85 12.73
CA TRP A 211 -15.89 10.09 13.39
C TRP A 211 -14.97 10.42 14.56
N ALA A 212 -14.86 11.71 14.91
CA ALA A 212 -14.08 12.16 16.07
C ALA A 212 -14.72 11.74 17.41
N ALA A 213 -16.04 11.60 17.43
CA ALA A 213 -16.85 11.23 18.57
C ALA A 213 -17.91 10.19 18.14
N PRO A 214 -18.50 9.42 19.08
CA PRO A 214 -19.58 8.48 18.79
C PRO A 214 -20.90 9.21 18.52
N ASP A 215 -20.92 10.05 17.49
CA ASP A 215 -22.06 10.86 17.06
C ASP A 215 -22.34 10.65 15.57
N PRO A 216 -23.55 10.21 15.18
CA PRO A 216 -23.87 9.88 13.78
C PRO A 216 -24.09 11.10 12.90
N ASN A 217 -24.37 12.27 13.49
CA ASN A 217 -24.57 13.54 12.78
C ASN A 217 -23.28 14.37 12.69
N GLY A 218 -22.20 13.90 13.32
CA GLY A 218 -20.91 14.56 13.36
C GLY A 218 -20.18 14.48 12.02
N PRO A 219 -19.21 15.39 11.79
CA PRO A 219 -18.40 15.36 10.58
C PRO A 219 -17.57 14.08 10.53
N VAL A 220 -17.58 13.43 9.36
CA VAL A 220 -16.71 12.30 9.07
C VAL A 220 -15.27 12.81 9.00
N VAL A 221 -14.41 12.31 9.89
CA VAL A 221 -13.01 12.74 9.99
C VAL A 221 -12.07 11.91 9.14
N ALA A 222 -12.44 10.67 8.82
CA ALA A 222 -11.71 9.85 7.87
C ALA A 222 -12.61 8.76 7.28
N ASN A 223 -12.25 8.30 6.08
CA ASN A 223 -12.87 7.14 5.45
C ASN A 223 -11.80 6.04 5.40
N LEU A 224 -11.97 5.02 6.23
CA LEU A 224 -11.09 3.87 6.32
C LEU A 224 -11.22 3.03 5.05
N ALA A 225 -10.06 2.67 4.50
CA ALA A 225 -9.96 1.87 3.30
C ALA A 225 -10.45 0.44 3.56
N PRO A 226 -11.03 -0.23 2.56
CA PRO A 226 -11.41 -1.64 2.66
C PRO A 226 -10.19 -2.51 2.97
N GLY A 227 -10.40 -3.55 3.77
CA GLY A 227 -9.36 -4.47 4.20
C GLY A 227 -8.37 -3.90 5.21
N LEU A 228 -8.49 -2.62 5.59
CA LEU A 228 -7.57 -1.99 6.54
C LEU A 228 -7.64 -2.73 7.89
N PRO A 229 -6.50 -3.26 8.39
CA PRO A 229 -6.47 -3.87 9.71
C PRO A 229 -6.63 -2.80 10.79
N ILE A 230 -7.58 -3.02 11.68
CA ILE A 230 -7.95 -2.12 12.76
C ILE A 230 -7.99 -2.87 14.09
N GLN A 231 -7.54 -2.19 15.14
CA GLN A 231 -7.67 -2.68 16.50
C GLN A 231 -8.83 -1.97 17.17
N VAL A 232 -9.85 -2.71 17.60
CA VAL A 232 -10.93 -2.15 18.42
C VAL A 232 -10.40 -2.02 19.86
N THR A 233 -10.42 -0.81 20.39
CA THR A 233 -9.92 -0.51 21.74
C THR A 233 -11.03 -0.23 22.74
N GLU A 234 -12.20 0.21 22.26
CA GLU A 234 -13.35 0.50 23.10
C GLU A 234 -14.65 0.29 22.33
N VAL A 235 -15.70 -0.20 22.97
CA VAL A 235 -17.06 -0.25 22.42
C VAL A 235 -18.00 0.49 23.36
N ARG A 236 -18.78 1.43 22.82
CA ARG A 236 -19.78 2.23 23.56
C ARG A 236 -21.10 2.27 22.80
N GLY A 237 -22.09 1.51 23.27
CA GLY A 237 -23.36 1.37 22.57
C GLY A 237 -23.14 0.83 21.16
N ALA A 238 -23.68 1.50 20.15
CA ALA A 238 -23.51 1.15 18.73
C ALA A 238 -22.12 1.49 18.15
N TRP A 239 -21.24 2.11 18.93
CA TRP A 239 -19.98 2.69 18.44
C TRP A 239 -18.76 1.89 18.90
N ALA A 240 -17.76 1.78 18.03
CA ALA A 240 -16.47 1.19 18.36
C ALA A 240 -15.36 2.20 18.10
N ARG A 241 -14.50 2.41 19.10
CA ARG A 241 -13.25 3.15 18.94
C ARG A 241 -12.19 2.21 18.40
N ILE A 242 -11.51 2.64 17.35
CA ILE A 242 -10.48 1.88 16.68
C ILE A 242 -9.14 2.59 16.68
N VAL A 243 -8.08 1.81 16.54
CA VAL A 243 -6.70 2.25 16.38
C VAL A 243 -6.11 1.56 15.16
N CYS A 244 -5.55 2.34 14.25
CA CYS A 244 -4.84 1.87 13.07
C CYS A 244 -3.36 1.60 13.39
N SER A 245 -2.66 0.89 12.50
CA SER A 245 -1.23 0.56 12.67
C SER A 245 -0.32 1.78 12.78
N ASN A 246 -0.76 2.93 12.26
CA ASN A 246 -0.07 4.22 12.36
C ASN A 246 -0.39 5.00 13.65
N GLY A 247 -1.11 4.39 14.60
CA GLY A 247 -1.52 5.04 15.85
C GLY A 247 -2.70 6.01 15.72
N TRP A 248 -3.27 6.16 14.52
CA TRP A 248 -4.45 6.99 14.31
C TRP A 248 -5.67 6.35 14.99
N THR A 249 -6.52 7.17 15.62
CA THR A 249 -7.72 6.68 16.33
C THR A 249 -8.98 7.39 15.86
N GLY A 250 -10.09 6.66 15.81
CA GLY A 250 -11.41 7.22 15.49
C GLY A 250 -12.55 6.30 15.92
N TRP A 251 -13.77 6.81 15.83
CA TRP A 251 -14.99 6.06 16.12
C TRP A 251 -15.61 5.55 14.83
N ILE A 252 -16.09 4.32 14.82
CA ILE A 252 -16.86 3.72 13.72
C ILE A 252 -18.19 3.18 14.25
N ASP A 253 -19.14 2.94 13.35
CA ASP A 253 -20.34 2.18 13.70
C ASP A 253 -19.94 0.70 13.89
N GLY A 254 -19.96 0.24 15.14
CA GLY A 254 -19.47 -1.07 15.55
C GLY A 254 -20.34 -2.23 15.05
N ARG A 255 -21.58 -1.97 14.62
CA ARG A 255 -22.50 -2.99 14.10
C ARG A 255 -22.05 -3.47 12.72
N ILE A 256 -21.38 -2.61 11.96
CA ILE A 256 -20.88 -2.91 10.61
C ILE A 256 -19.79 -4.00 10.63
N ILE A 257 -19.02 -4.09 11.73
CA ILE A 257 -17.99 -5.13 11.93
C ILE A 257 -18.38 -6.16 12.98
N GLY A 258 -19.62 -6.13 13.47
CA GLY A 258 -20.16 -7.11 14.43
C GLY A 258 -19.60 -7.02 15.85
N VAL A 259 -19.05 -5.88 16.27
CA VAL A 259 -18.48 -5.68 17.63
C VAL A 259 -19.41 -4.92 18.59
N ALA A 260 -20.48 -4.33 18.07
CA ALA A 260 -21.52 -3.65 18.84
C ALA A 260 -22.89 -4.30 18.58
N ALA A 261 -23.74 -4.27 19.61
CA ALA A 261 -25.11 -4.80 19.58
C ALA A 261 -26.11 -3.81 18.97
#